data_AF-B3PHY3-F1
#
_entry.id   AF-B3PHY3-F1
#
_cell.length_a   1.000
_cell.length_b   1.000
_cell.length_c   1.000
_cell.angle_alpha   90.00
_cell.angle_beta   90.00
_cell.angle_gamma   90.00
#
_symmetry.space_group_name_H-M   'P 1'
#
loop_
_entity.id
_entity.type
_entity.pdbx_description
1 polymer ?
#
loop_
_entity_poly.entity_id
_entity_poly.type
_entity_poly.pdbx_seq_one_letter_code
_entity_poly.pdbx_strand_id
1 'polypeptide(L)'
;MLSSLGSAIITSVKSDTIVSLFALFRMLFMKVELVTNLKRQATKILADLHTSKEPVLITEHGQPSAYLVDVADYEFMQRRLELLEGLSRGERAVLEGRTYNLNEARERLSKWLR
;
A
#
# COMPACT_ATOMS: atom_id res chain seq x y z
N MET A 1 6.21 -21.22 28.42
CA MET A 1 5.28 -20.22 29.01
C MET A 1 5.44 -18.79 28.46
N LEU A 2 6.47 -18.50 27.64
CA LEU A 2 6.64 -17.17 26.99
C LEU A 2 5.97 -17.05 25.59
N SER A 3 5.43 -18.13 25.03
CA SER A 3 4.77 -18.12 23.71
C SER A 3 3.30 -17.66 23.75
N SER A 4 2.64 -17.70 24.91
CA SER A 4 1.23 -17.30 25.04
C SER A 4 1.04 -15.79 25.23
N LEU A 5 2.08 -15.07 25.67
CA LEU A 5 2.02 -13.62 25.91
C LEU A 5 2.23 -12.82 24.61
N GLY A 6 2.94 -13.36 23.63
CA GLY A 6 3.09 -12.74 22.30
C GLY A 6 1.81 -12.76 21.46
N SER A 7 0.93 -13.74 21.68
CA SER A 7 -0.37 -13.83 20.98
C SER A 7 -1.40 -12.84 21.52
N ALA A 8 -1.31 -12.44 22.79
CA ALA A 8 -2.32 -11.61 23.45
C ALA A 8 -2.13 -10.10 23.18
N ILE A 9 -0.92 -9.66 22.84
CA ILE A 9 -0.63 -8.26 22.51
C ILE A 9 -1.18 -7.89 21.12
N ILE A 10 -1.27 -8.86 20.19
CA ILE A 10 -1.80 -8.64 18.84
C ILE A 10 -3.34 -8.50 18.86
N THR A 11 -4.02 -9.05 19.87
CA THR A 11 -5.49 -9.08 19.94
C THR A 11 -6.15 -7.84 20.58
N SER A 12 -5.40 -6.86 21.08
CA SER A 12 -5.97 -5.67 21.75
C SER A 12 -5.29 -4.35 21.36
N VAL A 13 -5.02 -4.17 20.07
CA VAL A 13 -4.63 -2.85 19.55
C VAL A 13 -5.77 -2.37 18.66
N LYS A 14 -6.45 -1.30 19.09
CA LYS A 14 -7.43 -0.59 18.26
C LYS A 14 -6.78 -0.28 16.91
N SER A 15 -7.51 -0.50 15.82
CA SER A 15 -7.07 -0.22 14.44
C SER A 15 -6.35 1.14 14.33
N ASP A 16 -6.86 2.14 15.04
CA ASP A 16 -6.37 3.53 15.02
C ASP A 16 -4.96 3.68 15.61
N THR A 17 -4.58 2.84 16.57
CA THR A 17 -3.26 2.87 17.21
C THR A 17 -2.20 2.20 16.32
N ILE A 18 -2.55 1.12 15.60
CA ILE A 18 -1.64 0.49 14.62
C ILE A 18 -1.42 1.44 13.44
N VAL A 19 -2.50 2.03 12.90
CA VAL A 19 -2.43 2.97 11.77
C VAL A 19 -1.61 4.21 12.14
N SER A 20 -1.81 4.78 13.34
CA SER A 20 -1.01 5.92 13.81
C SER A 20 0.46 5.57 14.02
N LEU A 21 0.75 4.40 14.60
CA LEU A 21 2.12 3.95 14.80
C LEU A 21 2.82 3.68 13.46
N PHE A 22 2.11 3.13 12.48
CA PHE A 22 2.63 2.92 11.13
C PHE A 22 2.90 4.24 10.42
N ALA A 23 2.02 5.25 10.57
CA ALA A 23 2.25 6.59 10.01
C ALA A 23 3.47 7.29 10.66
N LEU A 24 3.60 7.18 11.99
CA LEU A 24 4.73 7.74 12.73
C LEU A 24 6.05 7.03 12.36
N PHE A 25 6.03 5.71 12.28
CA PHE A 25 7.18 4.91 11.84
C PHE A 25 7.56 5.25 10.39
N ARG A 26 6.59 5.38 9.49
CA ARG A 26 6.84 5.80 8.11
C ARG A 26 7.52 7.17 8.06
N MET A 27 7.10 8.11 8.89
CA MET A 27 7.68 9.45 8.94
C MET A 27 9.14 9.46 9.43
N LEU A 28 9.55 8.49 10.26
CA LEU A 28 10.93 8.36 10.73
C LEU A 28 11.91 7.84 9.65
N PHE A 29 11.40 7.15 8.63
CA PHE A 29 12.21 6.55 7.55
C PHE A 29 12.14 7.31 6.22
N MET A 30 11.42 8.43 6.16
CA MET A 30 11.25 9.20 4.92
C MET A 30 12.18 10.40 4.87
N LYS A 31 12.81 10.61 3.71
CA LYS A 31 13.53 11.86 3.43
C LYS A 31 12.52 12.99 3.23
N VAL A 32 12.78 14.15 3.83
CA VAL A 32 11.96 15.35 3.68
C VAL A 32 12.77 16.40 2.93
N GLU A 33 12.23 16.92 1.85
CA GLU A 33 12.84 17.95 1.01
C GLU A 33 11.91 19.15 0.83
N LEU A 34 12.51 20.33 0.69
CA LEU A 34 11.77 21.54 0.33
C LEU A 34 11.51 21.58 -1.18
N VAL A 35 10.37 22.14 -1.58
CA VAL A 35 10.06 22.35 -3.01
C VAL A 35 11.12 23.18 -3.74
N THR A 36 11.80 24.09 -3.03
CA THR A 36 12.91 24.88 -3.58
C THR A 36 14.16 24.05 -3.82
N ASN A 37 14.47 23.08 -2.96
CA ASN A 37 15.55 22.11 -3.19
C ASN A 37 15.24 21.20 -4.37
N LEU A 38 13.99 20.73 -4.48
CA LEU A 38 13.54 19.96 -5.63
C LEU A 38 13.76 20.72 -6.94
N LYS A 39 13.37 21.99 -7.00
CA LYS A 39 13.59 22.84 -8.19
C LYS A 39 15.06 23.00 -8.55
N ARG A 40 15.96 23.11 -7.55
CA ARG A 40 17.39 23.36 -7.76
C ARG A 40 18.20 22.09 -8.03
N GLN A 41 17.80 20.94 -7.49
CA GLN A 41 18.59 19.70 -7.47
C GLN A 41 17.77 18.47 -7.87
N ALA A 42 16.76 18.63 -8.73
CA ALA A 42 15.86 17.57 -9.17
C ALA A 42 16.59 16.30 -9.58
N THR A 43 17.61 16.41 -10.43
CA THR A 43 18.36 15.26 -10.94
C THR A 43 19.03 14.45 -9.83
N LYS A 44 19.59 15.12 -8.81
CA LYS A 44 20.22 14.44 -7.68
C LYS A 44 19.16 13.72 -6.84
N ILE A 45 18.06 14.40 -6.53
CA ILE A 45 16.96 13.82 -5.74
C ILE A 45 16.37 12.59 -6.46
N LEU A 46 16.21 12.66 -7.77
CA LEU A 46 15.73 11.55 -8.59
C LEU A 46 16.72 10.38 -8.64
N ALA A 47 18.03 10.65 -8.76
CA ALA A 47 19.06 9.61 -8.74
C ALA A 47 19.12 8.91 -7.37
N ASP A 48 19.04 9.68 -6.29
CA ASP A 48 18.99 9.16 -4.92
C ASP A 48 17.74 8.30 -4.72
N LEU A 49 16.57 8.78 -5.15
CA LEU A 49 15.31 8.03 -5.11
C LEU A 49 15.37 6.72 -5.89
N HIS A 50 15.95 6.74 -7.09
CA HIS A 50 16.07 5.55 -7.92
C HIS A 50 16.97 4.48 -7.28
N THR A 51 17.97 4.90 -6.51
CA THR A 51 18.92 4.00 -5.85
C THR A 51 18.40 3.52 -4.50
N SER A 52 17.90 4.43 -3.65
CA SER A 52 17.43 4.07 -2.31
C SER A 52 16.04 3.43 -2.32
N LYS A 53 15.22 3.73 -3.32
CA LYS A 53 13.79 3.36 -3.40
C LYS A 53 12.96 3.87 -2.21
N GLU A 54 13.52 4.80 -1.42
CA GLU A 54 12.85 5.42 -0.29
C GLU A 54 12.05 6.62 -0.78
N PRO A 55 10.74 6.71 -0.48
CA PRO A 55 9.95 7.86 -0.88
C PRO A 55 10.45 9.16 -0.25
N VAL A 56 10.37 10.25 -1.01
CA VAL A 56 10.73 11.60 -0.55
C VAL A 56 9.48 12.42 -0.34
N LEU A 57 9.29 12.98 0.87
CA LEU A 57 8.24 13.94 1.16
C LEU A 57 8.69 15.33 0.72
N ILE A 58 7.94 15.95 -0.17
CA ILE A 58 8.13 17.34 -0.57
C ILE A 58 7.26 18.24 0.30
N THR A 59 7.86 19.33 0.79
CA THR A 59 7.18 20.35 1.59
C THR A 59 7.24 21.71 0.92
N GLU A 60 6.17 22.49 1.11
CA GLU A 60 6.07 23.87 0.67
C GLU A 60 5.58 24.72 1.86
N HIS A 61 6.31 25.80 2.18
CA HIS A 61 6.06 26.62 3.38
C HIS A 61 5.97 25.80 4.68
N GLY A 62 6.75 24.71 4.77
CA GLY A 62 6.77 23.81 5.93
C GLY A 62 5.59 22.83 5.99
N GLN A 63 4.70 22.83 4.99
CA GLN A 63 3.56 21.92 4.91
C GLN A 63 3.84 20.79 3.91
N PRO A 64 3.47 19.53 4.21
CA PRO A 64 3.50 18.43 3.25
C PRO A 64 2.69 18.77 1.99
N SER A 65 3.31 18.68 0.80
CA SER A 65 2.65 19.01 -0.46
C SER A 65 2.59 17.86 -1.45
N ALA A 66 3.63 17.01 -1.51
CA ALA A 66 3.68 15.87 -2.42
C ALA A 66 4.61 14.76 -1.92
N TYR A 67 4.46 13.56 -2.47
CA TYR A 67 5.44 12.49 -2.35
C TYR A 67 6.07 12.20 -3.71
N LEU A 68 7.38 12.01 -3.72
CA LEU A 68 8.11 11.51 -4.86
C LEU A 68 8.44 10.03 -4.61
N VAL A 69 8.02 9.18 -5.54
CA VAL A 69 8.20 7.72 -5.51
C VAL A 69 8.73 7.27 -6.87
N ASP A 70 9.53 6.21 -6.88
CA ASP A 70 9.97 5.59 -8.13
C ASP A 70 8.76 4.99 -8.86
N VAL A 71 8.73 5.15 -10.19
CA VAL A 71 7.58 4.74 -11.01
C VAL A 71 7.34 3.24 -10.96
N ALA A 72 8.39 2.43 -10.96
CA ALA A 72 8.25 0.97 -10.95
C ALA A 72 7.67 0.50 -9.60
N ASP A 73 8.12 1.11 -8.51
CA ASP A 73 7.61 0.80 -7.17
C ASP A 73 6.16 1.27 -6.99
N TYR A 74 5.81 2.45 -7.54
CA TYR A 74 4.44 2.93 -7.55
C TYR A 74 3.52 1.97 -8.30
N GLU A 75 3.87 1.58 -9.51
CA GLU A 75 3.08 0.63 -10.30
C GLU A 75 2.97 -0.74 -9.62
N PHE A 76 4.07 -1.23 -9.03
CA PHE A 76 4.07 -2.48 -8.29
C PHE A 76 3.12 -2.42 -7.08
N MET A 77 3.13 -1.31 -6.34
CA MET A 77 2.21 -1.07 -5.24
C MET A 77 0.76 -1.02 -5.70
N GLN A 78 0.45 -0.33 -6.82
CA GLN A 78 -0.90 -0.29 -7.38
C GLN A 78 -1.41 -1.68 -7.75
N ARG A 79 -0.60 -2.46 -8.49
CA ARG A 79 -0.94 -3.84 -8.86
C ARG A 79 -1.19 -4.72 -7.63
N ARG A 80 -0.37 -4.56 -6.58
CA ARG A 80 -0.55 -5.30 -5.34
C ARG A 80 -1.86 -4.95 -4.65
N LEU A 81 -2.25 -3.68 -4.62
CA LEU A 81 -3.52 -3.25 -4.03
C LEU A 81 -4.71 -3.83 -4.81
N GLU A 82 -4.68 -3.75 -6.14
CA GLU A 82 -5.72 -4.33 -6.99
C GLU A 82 -5.89 -5.84 -6.75
N LEU A 83 -4.78 -6.58 -6.61
CA LEU A 83 -4.80 -8.01 -6.29
C LEU A 83 -5.39 -8.27 -4.90
N LEU A 84 -5.03 -7.48 -3.89
CA LEU A 84 -5.54 -7.62 -2.53
C LEU A 84 -7.04 -7.31 -2.44
N GLU A 85 -7.51 -6.31 -3.18
CA GLU A 85 -8.93 -6.01 -3.30
C GLU A 85 -9.70 -7.13 -4.02
N GLY A 86 -9.12 -7.68 -5.09
CA GLY A 86 -9.64 -8.87 -5.75
C GLY A 86 -9.78 -10.06 -4.78
N LEU A 87 -8.71 -10.36 -4.04
CA LEU A 87 -8.67 -11.44 -3.06
C LEU A 87 -9.69 -11.22 -1.94
N SER A 88 -9.71 -10.02 -1.34
CA SER A 88 -10.64 -9.69 -0.26
C SER A 88 -12.11 -9.81 -0.70
N ARG A 89 -12.44 -9.38 -1.93
CA ARG A 89 -13.78 -9.57 -2.50
C ARG A 89 -14.11 -11.04 -2.71
N GLY A 90 -13.16 -11.83 -3.20
CA GLY A 90 -13.31 -13.28 -3.38
C GLY A 90 -13.55 -13.99 -2.05
N GLU A 91 -12.73 -13.71 -1.04
CA GLU A 91 -12.87 -14.26 0.31
C GLU A 91 -14.23 -13.93 0.92
N ARG A 92 -14.69 -12.68 0.81
CA ARG A 92 -16.03 -12.28 1.25
C ARG A 92 -17.14 -13.02 0.51
N ALA A 93 -17.03 -13.19 -0.81
CA ALA A 93 -18.03 -13.91 -1.60
C ALA A 93 -18.14 -15.38 -1.17
N VAL A 94 -17.01 -16.03 -0.83
CA VAL A 94 -17.00 -17.39 -0.30
C VAL A 94 -17.69 -17.45 1.07
N LEU A 95 -17.34 -16.54 1.98
CA LEU A 95 -17.94 -16.48 3.32
C LEU A 95 -19.46 -16.24 3.29
N GLU A 96 -19.93 -15.44 2.34
CA GLU A 96 -21.35 -15.10 2.16
C GLU A 96 -22.10 -16.12 1.29
N GLY A 97 -21.45 -17.19 0.82
CA GLY A 97 -22.08 -18.19 -0.06
C GLY A 97 -22.42 -17.67 -1.46
N ARG A 98 -21.86 -16.53 -1.88
CA ARG A 98 -22.02 -15.95 -3.22
C ARG A 98 -21.06 -16.57 -4.22
N THR A 99 -21.10 -17.90 -4.34
CA THR A 99 -20.25 -18.69 -5.23
C THR A 99 -21.11 -19.46 -6.25
N TYR A 100 -20.47 -19.92 -7.32
CA TYR A 100 -21.12 -20.74 -8.33
C TYR A 100 -20.34 -22.03 -8.51
N ASN A 101 -21.04 -23.11 -8.84
CA ASN A 101 -20.37 -24.33 -9.27
C ASN A 101 -19.86 -24.17 -10.72
N LEU A 102 -19.04 -25.14 -11.16
CA LEU A 102 -18.38 -25.09 -12.47
C LEU A 102 -19.37 -24.97 -13.64
N ASN A 103 -20.50 -25.68 -13.57
CA ASN A 103 -21.49 -25.68 -14.65
C ASN A 103 -22.19 -24.33 -14.76
N GLU A 104 -22.63 -23.78 -13.63
CA GLU A 104 -23.26 -22.44 -13.55
C GLU A 104 -22.31 -21.33 -14.04
N ALA A 105 -21.02 -21.44 -13.71
CA ALA A 105 -20.01 -20.49 -14.16
C ALA A 105 -19.82 -20.55 -15.68
N ARG A 106 -19.73 -21.76 -16.26
CA ARG A 106 -19.57 -21.97 -17.70
C ARG A 106 -20.75 -21.41 -18.49
N GLU A 107 -21.96 -21.62 -18.01
CA GLU A 107 -23.17 -21.08 -18.64
C GLU A 107 -23.16 -19.54 -18.63
N ARG A 108 -22.80 -18.92 -17.51
CA ARG A 108 -22.74 -17.45 -17.41
C ARG A 108 -21.65 -16.81 -18.28
N LEU A 109 -20.47 -17.42 -18.33
CA LEU A 109 -19.33 -16.89 -19.08
C LEU A 109 -19.44 -17.12 -20.60
N SER A 110 -20.30 -18.06 -21.04
CA SER A 110 -20.53 -18.36 -22.47
C SER A 110 -20.90 -17.14 -23.32
N LYS A 111 -21.48 -16.09 -22.71
CA LYS A 111 -21.84 -14.85 -23.39
C LYS A 111 -20.63 -13.99 -23.79
N TRP A 112 -19.49 -14.17 -23.10
CA TRP A 112 -18.30 -13.33 -23.22
C TRP A 112 -17.11 -14.09 -23.82
N LEU A 113 -17.06 -15.41 -23.62
CA LEU A 113 -16.05 -16.29 -24.19
C LEU A 113 -16.60 -16.88 -25.50
N ARG A 114 -16.36 -16.18 -26.63
CA ARG A 114 -16.48 -16.78 -27.96
C ARG A 114 -15.14 -17.32 -28.41
#